data_AF-A0A6M0C1W9-F1
#
_entry.id   AF-A0A6M0C1W9-F1
#
_cell.length_a   1.000
_cell.length_b   1.000
_cell.length_c   1.000
_cell.angle_alpha   90.00
_cell.angle_beta   90.00
_cell.angle_gamma   90.00
#
_symmetry.space_group_name_H-M   'P 1'
#
loop_
_entity.id
_entity.type
_entity.pdbx_description
1 polymer ?
#
loop_
_entity_poly.entity_id
_entity_poly.type
_entity_poly.pdbx_seq_one_letter_code
_entity_poly.pdbx_strand_id
1 'polypeptide(L)'
;VQFTPEPVFQVSRPINYGAIGLDINPGGIGWVYCDADGNLREHGQIPLEMGLPKNKQNAQITNACLAIQQLGDKYVCPVVIENLDFGKKKEQLREKGRKCSRMLSSWAYNRLTELLKSILNNRGIQLIKVNPAYSSLIGLVKYARMYGLASDEAAALVIARRGMRLSERLPRSLTAYPLVKRGKHVWSAWNQLNKLIKSWDAIGPRHDYYGISVSNWESLVRLQCES
;
A
#
# COMPACT_ATOMS: atom_id res chain seq x y z
N VAL A 1 9.62 -17.20 40.12
CA VAL A 1 9.02 -17.94 38.98
C VAL A 1 9.67 -17.43 37.71
N GLN A 2 10.49 -18.24 37.05
CA GLN A 2 11.08 -17.87 35.76
C GLN A 2 9.96 -18.06 34.73
N PHE A 3 9.42 -16.96 34.20
CA PHE A 3 8.43 -17.01 33.12
C PHE A 3 9.19 -17.38 31.85
N THR A 4 9.20 -18.66 31.49
CA THR A 4 9.63 -19.08 30.15
C THR A 4 8.39 -18.93 29.27
N PRO A 5 8.31 -17.91 28.40
CA PRO A 5 7.19 -17.81 27.49
C PRO A 5 7.13 -19.06 26.62
N GLU A 6 5.94 -19.62 26.41
CA GLU A 6 5.77 -20.76 25.52
C GLU A 6 6.29 -20.42 24.12
N PRO A 7 6.92 -21.38 23.43
CA PRO A 7 7.38 -21.17 22.07
C PRO A 7 6.18 -20.87 21.16
N VAL A 8 6.21 -19.70 20.51
CA VAL A 8 5.20 -19.35 19.52
C VAL A 8 5.57 -19.98 18.18
N PHE A 9 4.77 -20.95 17.74
CA PHE A 9 4.91 -21.58 16.42
C PHE A 9 4.32 -20.69 15.32
N GLN A 10 4.92 -20.73 14.14
CA GLN A 10 4.40 -19.99 12.99
C GLN A 10 3.07 -20.61 12.53
N VAL A 11 2.01 -19.81 12.61
CA VAL A 11 0.63 -20.16 12.18
C VAL A 11 0.39 -19.75 10.74
N SER A 12 0.87 -18.56 10.32
CA SER A 12 0.71 -18.12 8.94
C SER A 12 1.50 -19.00 7.97
N ARG A 13 0.89 -19.38 6.85
CA ARG A 13 1.56 -20.09 5.76
C ARG A 13 2.70 -19.26 5.17
N PRO A 14 3.68 -19.89 4.50
CA PRO A 14 4.70 -19.16 3.76
C PRO A 14 4.09 -18.23 2.70
N ILE A 15 4.79 -17.13 2.39
CA ILE A 15 4.31 -16.04 1.52
C ILE A 15 3.91 -16.48 0.10
N ASN A 16 4.36 -17.64 -0.39
CA ASN A 16 3.97 -18.16 -1.70
C ASN A 16 2.56 -18.78 -1.73
N TYR A 17 1.88 -18.92 -0.58
CA TYR A 17 0.49 -19.40 -0.51
C TYR A 17 -0.55 -18.27 -0.57
N GLY A 18 -0.11 -17.01 -0.49
CA GLY A 18 -0.97 -15.83 -0.43
C GLY A 18 -0.44 -14.80 0.56
N ALA A 19 -1.08 -13.64 0.57
CA ALA A 19 -0.67 -12.51 1.40
C ALA A 19 -1.85 -11.60 1.74
N ILE A 20 -1.76 -10.96 2.90
CA ILE A 20 -2.64 -9.85 3.28
C ILE A 20 -1.85 -8.56 3.12
N GLY A 21 -2.21 -7.70 2.18
CA GLY A 21 -1.57 -6.39 2.00
C GLY A 21 -2.33 -5.30 2.73
N LEU A 22 -1.61 -4.31 3.27
CA LEU A 22 -2.21 -3.14 3.92
C LEU A 22 -1.66 -1.84 3.35
N ASP A 23 -2.54 -0.88 3.07
CA ASP A 23 -2.21 0.54 2.84
C ASP A 23 -2.75 1.37 4.01
N ILE A 24 -1.86 2.03 4.75
CA ILE A 24 -2.20 2.69 6.02
C ILE A 24 -2.25 4.21 5.82
N ASN A 25 -3.45 4.78 5.93
CA ASN A 25 -3.72 6.21 5.78
C ASN A 25 -4.39 6.80 7.04
N PRO A 26 -4.44 8.14 7.22
CA PRO A 26 -5.09 8.76 8.38
C PRO A 26 -6.55 8.39 8.59
N GLY A 27 -7.31 8.27 7.51
CA GLY A 27 -8.75 8.01 7.54
C GLY A 27 -9.10 6.53 7.58
N GLY A 28 -8.13 5.63 7.38
CA GLY A 28 -8.39 4.21 7.32
C GLY A 28 -7.21 3.39 6.84
N ILE A 29 -7.35 2.08 6.99
CA ILE A 29 -6.41 1.08 6.49
C ILE A 29 -7.14 0.27 5.42
N GLY A 30 -6.76 0.47 4.15
CA GLY A 30 -7.19 -0.41 3.07
C GLY A 30 -6.47 -1.76 3.21
N TRP A 31 -7.21 -2.85 3.16
CA TRP A 31 -6.65 -4.19 3.23
C TRP A 31 -7.14 -5.04 2.06
N VAL A 32 -6.29 -5.97 1.65
CA VAL A 32 -6.67 -7.01 0.69
C VAL A 32 -6.09 -8.34 1.11
N TYR A 33 -6.76 -9.42 0.70
CA TYR A 33 -6.23 -10.77 0.65
C TYR A 33 -6.05 -11.18 -0.81
N CYS A 34 -4.86 -11.66 -1.16
CA CYS A 34 -4.60 -12.31 -2.44
C CYS A 34 -4.12 -13.75 -2.27
N ASP A 35 -4.46 -14.60 -3.25
CA ASP A 35 -4.06 -16.00 -3.28
C ASP A 35 -2.58 -16.19 -3.68
N ALA A 36 -2.16 -17.45 -3.85
CA ALA A 36 -0.81 -17.85 -4.27
C ALA A 36 -0.34 -17.28 -5.62
N ASP A 37 -1.26 -16.97 -6.53
CA ASP A 37 -0.98 -16.33 -7.83
C ASP A 37 -0.97 -14.78 -7.73
N GLY A 38 -1.30 -14.27 -6.54
CA GLY A 38 -1.47 -12.87 -6.23
C GLY A 38 -2.74 -12.27 -6.82
N ASN A 39 -3.74 -13.08 -7.16
CA ASN A 39 -5.05 -12.59 -7.58
C ASN A 39 -5.84 -12.14 -6.36
N LEU A 40 -6.57 -11.03 -6.51
CA LEU A 40 -7.44 -10.51 -5.45
C LEU A 40 -8.53 -11.53 -5.12
N ARG A 41 -8.75 -11.79 -3.82
CA ARG A 41 -9.80 -12.68 -3.32
C ARG A 41 -10.79 -11.98 -2.40
N GLU A 42 -10.31 -11.11 -1.53
CA GLU A 42 -11.16 -10.31 -0.64
C GLU A 42 -10.48 -8.97 -0.34
N HIS A 43 -11.26 -7.95 -0.01
CA HIS A 43 -10.76 -6.63 0.35
C HIS A 43 -11.73 -5.93 1.30
N GLY A 44 -11.25 -4.83 1.87
CA GLY A 44 -12.08 -3.89 2.60
C GLY A 44 -11.26 -2.80 3.25
N GLN A 45 -11.89 -2.09 4.17
CA GLN A 45 -11.28 -1.00 4.91
C GLN A 45 -11.50 -1.16 6.41
N ILE A 46 -10.48 -0.81 7.19
CA ILE A 46 -10.58 -0.59 8.63
C ILE A 46 -10.60 0.93 8.83
N PRO A 47 -11.74 1.55 9.16
CA PRO A 47 -11.83 3.01 9.29
C PRO A 47 -11.03 3.50 10.50
N LEU A 48 -10.46 4.70 10.37
CA LEU A 48 -9.72 5.37 11.44
C LEU A 48 -10.26 6.80 11.60
N GLU A 49 -10.64 7.16 12.82
CA GLU A 49 -11.03 8.53 13.13
C GLU A 49 -9.79 9.42 13.31
N MET A 50 -9.87 10.64 12.78
CA MET A 50 -8.83 11.66 12.89
C MET A 50 -9.16 12.63 14.03
N GLY A 51 -8.12 13.25 14.62
CA GLY A 51 -8.30 14.28 15.65
C GLY A 51 -8.68 13.76 17.04
N LEU A 52 -8.58 12.45 17.26
CA LEU A 52 -8.86 11.86 18.57
C LEU A 52 -7.83 12.27 19.65
N PRO A 53 -8.26 12.43 20.91
CA PRO A 53 -7.36 12.50 22.06
C PRO A 53 -6.45 11.27 22.15
N LYS A 54 -5.24 11.42 22.71
CA LYS A 54 -4.19 10.39 22.74
C LYS A 54 -4.64 9.03 23.29
N ASN A 55 -5.45 9.00 24.34
CA ASN A 55 -5.98 7.76 24.92
C ASN A 55 -6.93 7.04 23.95
N LYS A 56 -7.85 7.76 23.32
CA LYS A 56 -8.76 7.22 22.30
C LYS A 56 -8.00 6.77 21.05
N GLN A 57 -6.99 7.53 20.64
CA GLN A 57 -6.13 7.17 19.51
C GLN A 57 -5.36 5.87 19.76
N ASN A 58 -4.83 5.66 20.97
CA ASN A 58 -4.20 4.40 21.34
C ASN A 58 -5.19 3.21 21.28
N ALA A 59 -6.40 3.39 21.81
CA ALA A 59 -7.43 2.35 21.74
C ALA A 59 -7.81 2.01 20.29
N GLN A 60 -7.99 3.03 19.44
CA GLN A 60 -8.25 2.84 18.01
C GLN A 60 -7.11 2.07 17.32
N ILE A 61 -5.85 2.42 17.59
CA ILE A 61 -4.69 1.70 17.03
C ILE A 61 -4.69 0.24 17.47
N THR A 62 -4.98 -0.04 18.75
CA THR A 62 -5.09 -1.40 19.26
C THR A 62 -6.20 -2.17 18.53
N ASN A 63 -7.39 -1.59 18.41
CA ASN A 63 -8.52 -2.23 17.73
C ASN A 63 -8.20 -2.52 16.26
N ALA A 64 -7.56 -1.57 15.56
CA ALA A 64 -7.13 -1.78 14.18
C ALA A 64 -6.11 -2.92 14.04
N CYS A 65 -5.14 -3.02 14.97
CA CYS A 65 -4.17 -4.12 14.96
C CYS A 65 -4.83 -5.47 15.23
N LEU A 66 -5.82 -5.52 16.13
CA LEU A 66 -6.60 -6.74 16.39
C LEU A 66 -7.45 -7.15 15.18
N ALA A 67 -8.06 -6.20 14.48
CA ALA A 67 -8.79 -6.48 13.24
C ALA A 67 -7.85 -7.04 12.16
N ILE A 68 -6.66 -6.46 11.97
CA ILE A 68 -5.65 -6.99 11.04
C ILE A 68 -5.21 -8.40 11.43
N GLN A 69 -5.00 -8.63 12.73
CA GLN A 69 -4.63 -9.93 13.24
C GLN A 69 -5.70 -10.98 12.96
N GLN A 70 -6.99 -10.64 13.11
CA GLN A 70 -8.10 -11.53 12.74
C GLN A 70 -8.09 -11.89 11.25
N LEU A 71 -7.68 -10.98 10.36
CA LEU A 71 -7.44 -11.32 8.95
C LEU A 71 -6.33 -12.38 8.82
N GLY A 72 -5.24 -12.20 9.56
CA GLY A 72 -4.13 -13.16 9.61
C GLY A 72 -4.55 -14.56 10.04
N ASP A 73 -5.41 -14.66 11.06
CA ASP A 73 -6.01 -15.93 11.49
C ASP A 73 -6.95 -16.51 10.42
N LYS A 74 -7.85 -15.67 9.88
CA LYS A 74 -8.88 -16.08 8.90
C LYS A 74 -8.27 -16.69 7.64
N TYR A 75 -7.25 -16.04 7.07
CA TYR A 75 -6.64 -16.48 5.81
C TYR A 75 -5.38 -17.31 5.99
N VAL A 76 -4.88 -17.43 7.23
CA VAL A 76 -3.66 -18.16 7.55
C VAL A 76 -2.48 -17.65 6.70
N CYS A 77 -2.40 -16.33 6.51
CA CYS A 77 -1.46 -15.68 5.59
C CYS A 77 -0.61 -14.63 6.31
N PRO A 78 0.61 -14.37 5.81
CA PRO A 78 1.43 -13.29 6.31
C PRO A 78 0.80 -11.93 5.98
N VAL A 79 1.09 -10.95 6.83
CA VAL A 79 0.69 -9.55 6.63
C VAL A 79 1.86 -8.79 6.02
N VAL A 80 1.57 -7.98 5.00
CA VAL A 80 2.57 -7.20 4.24
C VAL A 80 2.22 -5.72 4.35
N ILE A 81 3.20 -4.92 4.78
CA ILE A 81 3.08 -3.47 4.92
C ILE A 81 4.22 -2.75 4.22
N GLU A 82 4.05 -1.46 3.98
CA GLU A 82 5.13 -0.62 3.49
C GLU A 82 6.23 -0.39 4.55
N ASN A 83 7.46 -0.34 4.09
CA ASN A 83 8.58 0.20 4.85
C ASN A 83 8.67 1.72 4.65
N LEU A 84 7.90 2.48 5.43
CA LEU A 84 7.95 3.93 5.39
C LEU A 84 9.16 4.46 6.17
N ASP A 85 10.08 5.12 5.47
CA ASP A 85 11.15 5.91 6.05
C ASP A 85 10.68 7.37 6.21
N PHE A 86 10.27 7.73 7.43
CA PHE A 86 9.80 9.09 7.73
C PHE A 86 10.92 10.13 7.74
N GLY A 87 12.20 9.73 7.85
CA GLY A 87 13.35 10.64 7.82
C GLY A 87 13.46 11.33 6.46
N LYS A 88 13.50 10.53 5.39
CA LYS A 88 13.55 11.03 4.00
C LYS A 88 12.30 11.82 3.60
N LYS A 89 11.14 11.46 4.16
CA LYS A 89 9.86 12.13 3.85
C LYS A 89 9.79 13.50 4.52
N LYS A 90 10.30 13.65 5.75
CA LYS A 90 10.38 14.94 6.46
C LYS A 90 11.33 15.91 5.76
N GLU A 91 12.42 15.42 5.18
CA GLU A 91 13.35 16.18 4.36
C GLU A 91 12.70 16.67 3.06
N GLN A 92 12.00 15.80 2.31
CA GLN A 92 11.24 16.19 1.12
C GLN A 92 10.07 17.16 1.41
N LEU A 93 9.46 17.07 2.60
CA LEU A 93 8.39 17.98 3.03
C LEU A 93 8.92 19.38 3.41
N ARG A 94 10.15 19.47 3.93
CA ARG A 94 10.83 20.75 4.17
C ARG A 94 11.09 21.50 2.87
N GLU A 95 11.40 20.78 1.79
CA GLU A 95 11.65 21.36 0.46
C GLU A 95 10.37 21.76 -0.31
N LYS A 96 9.20 21.17 0.01
CA LYS A 96 7.97 21.35 -0.81
C LYS A 96 6.80 22.04 -0.11
N GLY A 97 7.01 22.62 1.07
CA GLY A 97 5.98 23.34 1.83
C GLY A 97 4.89 22.42 2.42
N ARG A 98 4.14 22.97 3.39
CA ARG A 98 3.20 22.28 4.31
C ARG A 98 2.02 21.51 3.69
N LYS A 99 1.92 21.35 2.36
CA LYS A 99 0.71 20.84 1.66
C LYS A 99 0.53 19.32 1.61
N CYS A 100 1.39 18.53 2.28
CA CYS A 100 1.32 17.06 2.27
C CYS A 100 1.22 16.46 3.69
N SER A 101 0.19 16.85 4.45
CA SER A 101 -0.11 16.26 5.77
C SER A 101 -1.38 15.38 5.75
N ARG A 102 -1.58 14.60 4.68
CA ARG A 102 -2.59 13.52 4.63
C ARG A 102 -2.04 12.17 5.10
N MET A 103 -0.97 12.15 5.89
CA MET A 103 -0.40 10.91 6.41
C MET A 103 -0.57 10.88 7.92
N LEU A 104 -0.74 9.68 8.50
CA LEU A 104 -0.72 9.53 9.95
C LEU A 104 0.51 10.27 10.48
N SER A 105 0.38 10.90 11.65
CA SER A 105 1.56 11.45 12.31
C SER A 105 2.62 10.35 12.38
N SER A 106 3.89 10.68 12.15
CA SER A 106 4.97 9.68 12.17
C SER A 106 4.94 8.86 13.47
N TRP A 107 4.51 9.49 14.57
CA TRP A 107 4.23 8.83 15.83
C TRP A 107 3.13 7.77 15.74
N ALA A 108 1.95 8.09 15.20
CA ALA A 108 0.83 7.16 15.12
C ALA A 108 1.12 5.96 14.22
N TYR A 109 1.80 6.18 13.09
CA TYR A 109 2.23 5.08 12.23
C TYR A 109 3.28 4.19 12.90
N ASN A 110 4.30 4.77 13.53
CA ASN A 110 5.32 4.00 14.24
C ASN A 110 4.68 3.18 15.37
N ARG A 111 3.78 3.80 16.14
CA ARG A 111 3.05 3.12 17.22
C ARG A 111 2.20 1.96 16.69
N LEU A 112 1.47 2.16 15.59
CA LEU A 112 0.67 1.12 14.96
C LEU A 112 1.56 -0.03 14.47
N THR A 113 2.64 0.26 13.75
CA THR A 113 3.51 -0.78 13.19
C THR A 113 4.28 -1.56 14.26
N GLU A 114 4.71 -0.92 15.35
CA GLU A 114 5.31 -1.60 16.51
C GLU A 114 4.30 -2.51 17.22
N LEU A 115 3.10 -2.00 17.49
CA LEU A 115 2.05 -2.78 18.15
C LEU A 115 1.60 -3.96 17.28
N LEU A 116 1.39 -3.72 15.98
CA LEU A 116 1.04 -4.75 15.02
C LEU A 116 2.12 -5.84 14.96
N LYS A 117 3.40 -5.46 14.87
CA LYS A 117 4.50 -6.43 14.90
C LYS A 117 4.47 -7.29 16.16
N SER A 118 4.25 -6.68 17.32
CA SER A 118 4.15 -7.40 18.60
C SER A 118 2.98 -8.40 18.61
N ILE A 119 1.78 -7.94 18.22
CA ILE A 119 0.56 -8.77 18.19
C ILE A 119 0.71 -9.95 17.22
N LEU A 120 1.20 -9.70 16.00
CA LEU A 120 1.33 -10.75 14.99
C LEU A 120 2.42 -11.76 15.38
N ASN A 121 3.57 -11.30 15.89
CA ASN A 121 4.65 -12.18 16.35
C ASN A 121 4.17 -13.10 17.49
N ASN A 122 3.41 -12.57 18.45
CA ASN A 122 2.88 -13.36 19.58
C ASN A 122 1.84 -14.40 19.15
N ARG A 123 1.36 -14.36 17.90
CA ARG A 123 0.41 -15.32 17.33
C ARG A 123 0.98 -16.12 16.17
N GLY A 124 2.28 -16.04 15.93
CA GLY A 124 2.92 -16.79 14.86
C GLY A 124 2.52 -16.31 13.45
N ILE A 125 2.06 -15.07 13.30
CA ILE A 125 1.75 -14.48 12.01
C ILE A 125 2.95 -13.64 11.55
N GLN A 126 3.49 -13.95 10.38
CA GLN A 126 4.62 -13.23 9.84
C GLN A 126 4.22 -11.83 9.35
N LEU A 127 4.95 -10.80 9.80
CA LEU A 127 4.87 -9.44 9.25
C LEU A 127 6.03 -9.16 8.31
N ILE A 128 5.73 -8.80 7.07
CA ILE A 128 6.71 -8.50 6.01
C ILE A 128 6.65 -7.01 5.67
N LYS A 129 7.83 -6.38 5.56
CA LYS A 129 7.94 -4.99 5.11
C LYS A 129 8.51 -4.94 3.70
N VAL A 130 7.88 -4.17 2.81
CA VAL A 130 8.31 -3.99 1.42
C VAL A 130 8.60 -2.54 1.08
N ASN A 131 9.40 -2.29 0.04
CA ASN A 131 9.63 -0.92 -0.45
C ASN A 131 8.29 -0.31 -0.94
N PRO A 132 7.91 0.92 -0.56
CA PRO A 132 6.68 1.58 -1.00
C PRO A 132 6.70 2.10 -2.44
N ALA A 133 7.85 2.06 -3.13
CA ALA A 133 8.04 2.71 -4.42
C ALA A 133 6.88 2.45 -5.42
N TYR A 134 6.21 3.53 -5.82
CA TYR A 134 5.12 3.54 -6.81
C TYR A 134 3.89 2.69 -6.46
N SER A 135 3.74 2.17 -5.23
CA SER A 135 2.60 1.30 -4.85
C SER A 135 1.25 1.89 -5.23
N SER A 136 1.01 3.15 -4.84
CA SER A 136 -0.25 3.85 -5.13
C SER A 136 -0.47 4.09 -6.63
N LEU A 137 0.59 4.45 -7.37
CA LEU A 137 0.51 4.66 -8.83
C LEU A 137 0.18 3.35 -9.56
N ILE A 138 0.85 2.27 -9.18
CA ILE A 138 0.66 0.95 -9.78
C ILE A 138 -0.75 0.45 -9.48
N GLY A 139 -1.20 0.61 -8.22
CA GLY A 139 -2.51 0.19 -7.76
C GLY A 139 -3.61 0.84 -8.57
N LEU A 140 -3.53 2.17 -8.72
CA LEU A 140 -4.48 2.92 -9.52
C LEU A 140 -4.49 2.49 -11.00
N VAL A 141 -3.32 2.44 -11.63
CA VAL A 141 -3.21 2.19 -13.07
C VAL A 141 -3.60 0.75 -13.43
N LYS A 142 -3.30 -0.22 -12.57
CA LYS A 142 -3.52 -1.64 -12.89
C LYS A 142 -4.77 -2.23 -12.27
N TYR A 143 -5.06 -1.90 -11.02
CA TYR A 143 -5.95 -2.72 -10.19
C TYR A 143 -7.23 -2.01 -9.79
N ALA A 144 -7.22 -0.69 -9.63
CA ALA A 144 -8.41 0.06 -9.21
C ALA A 144 -9.61 -0.21 -10.13
N ARG A 145 -9.47 -0.03 -11.45
CA ARG A 145 -10.56 -0.35 -12.40
C ARG A 145 -10.77 -1.84 -12.60
N MET A 146 -9.68 -2.63 -12.64
CA MET A 146 -9.74 -4.07 -12.89
C MET A 146 -10.62 -4.79 -11.87
N TYR A 147 -10.55 -4.36 -10.61
CA TYR A 147 -11.24 -5.00 -9.49
C TYR A 147 -12.29 -4.10 -8.81
N GLY A 148 -12.51 -2.87 -9.29
CA GLY A 148 -13.43 -1.92 -8.67
C GLY A 148 -13.00 -1.46 -7.27
N LEU A 149 -11.68 -1.38 -7.02
CA LEU A 149 -11.12 -1.12 -5.70
C LEU A 149 -11.04 0.38 -5.39
N ALA A 150 -11.19 0.70 -4.10
CA ALA A 150 -10.75 1.99 -3.58
C ALA A 150 -9.23 2.15 -3.76
N SER A 151 -8.74 3.39 -3.75
CA SER A 151 -7.32 3.66 -4.02
C SER A 151 -6.38 2.99 -3.01
N ASP A 152 -6.75 2.97 -1.74
CA ASP A 152 -5.95 2.37 -0.66
C ASP A 152 -5.96 0.85 -0.77
N GLU A 153 -7.10 0.24 -1.06
CA GLU A 153 -7.19 -1.20 -1.35
C GLU A 153 -6.37 -1.59 -2.59
N ALA A 154 -6.40 -0.77 -3.65
CA ALA A 154 -5.61 -1.01 -4.85
C ALA A 154 -4.10 -0.93 -4.56
N ALA A 155 -3.66 0.00 -3.70
CA ALA A 155 -2.28 0.08 -3.23
C ALA A 155 -1.92 -1.13 -2.34
N ALA A 156 -2.83 -1.55 -1.46
CA ALA A 156 -2.68 -2.74 -0.62
C ALA A 156 -2.47 -4.01 -1.46
N LEU A 157 -3.14 -4.15 -2.60
CA LEU A 157 -2.89 -5.27 -3.54
C LEU A 157 -1.49 -5.23 -4.14
N VAL A 158 -0.98 -4.06 -4.48
CA VAL A 158 0.42 -3.93 -4.91
C VAL A 158 1.36 -4.37 -3.80
N ILE A 159 1.12 -3.92 -2.57
CA ILE A 159 1.94 -4.24 -1.40
C ILE A 159 1.95 -5.76 -1.14
N ALA A 160 0.78 -6.41 -1.17
CA ALA A 160 0.66 -7.87 -1.03
C ALA A 160 1.49 -8.61 -2.10
N ARG A 161 1.23 -8.30 -3.38
CA ARG A 161 1.93 -8.91 -4.53
C ARG A 161 3.44 -8.68 -4.49
N ARG A 162 3.87 -7.52 -3.98
CA ARG A 162 5.28 -7.19 -3.80
C ARG A 162 5.94 -8.03 -2.71
N GLY A 163 5.23 -8.29 -1.61
CA GLY A 163 5.67 -9.25 -0.59
C GLY A 163 5.90 -10.64 -1.17
N MET A 164 5.03 -11.04 -2.10
CA MET A 164 5.12 -12.29 -2.86
C MET A 164 6.16 -12.26 -4.00
N ARG A 165 6.91 -11.16 -4.18
CA ARG A 165 7.91 -10.97 -5.25
C ARG A 165 7.35 -11.07 -6.67
N LEU A 166 6.07 -10.77 -6.86
CA LEU A 166 5.43 -10.76 -8.17
C LEU A 166 5.77 -9.47 -8.93
N SER A 167 5.96 -9.59 -10.25
CA SER A 167 6.35 -8.46 -11.09
C SER A 167 5.17 -7.52 -11.39
N GLU A 168 5.37 -6.23 -11.15
CA GLU A 168 4.39 -5.18 -11.41
C GLU A 168 4.60 -4.53 -12.78
N ARG A 169 4.71 -5.31 -13.87
CA ARG A 169 4.93 -4.73 -15.22
C ARG A 169 3.80 -3.78 -15.62
N LEU A 170 4.12 -2.76 -16.41
CA LEU A 170 3.12 -1.89 -17.03
C LEU A 170 2.14 -2.73 -17.88
N PRO A 171 0.85 -2.39 -17.91
CA PRO A 171 -0.10 -2.95 -18.86
C PRO A 171 0.36 -2.81 -20.31
N ARG A 172 0.00 -3.79 -21.17
CA ARG A 172 0.35 -3.79 -22.60
C ARG A 172 -0.11 -2.53 -23.33
N SER A 173 -1.30 -2.03 -22.99
CA SER A 173 -1.86 -0.78 -23.53
C SER A 173 -0.98 0.45 -23.24
N LEU A 174 -0.19 0.42 -22.16
CA LEU A 174 0.73 1.50 -21.77
C LEU A 174 2.18 1.22 -22.16
N THR A 175 2.48 0.08 -22.79
CA THR A 175 3.86 -0.29 -23.19
C THR A 175 4.20 0.12 -24.62
N ALA A 176 3.22 0.56 -25.42
CA ALA A 176 3.44 1.18 -26.73
C ALA A 176 4.18 2.53 -26.63
N TYR A 177 4.20 3.14 -25.45
CA TYR A 177 5.01 4.32 -25.17
C TYR A 177 6.50 3.93 -25.10
N PRO A 178 7.43 4.77 -25.60
CA PRO A 178 8.88 4.51 -25.59
C PRO A 178 9.52 4.56 -24.19
N LEU A 179 8.78 4.20 -23.14
CA LEU A 179 9.11 4.37 -21.74
C LEU A 179 10.02 3.26 -21.19
N VAL A 180 10.38 2.23 -21.96
CA VAL A 180 11.17 1.12 -21.41
C VAL A 180 12.30 0.70 -22.35
N LYS A 181 13.52 1.13 -22.04
CA LYS A 181 14.73 0.50 -22.59
C LYS A 181 14.77 -0.96 -22.13
N ARG A 182 14.99 -1.90 -23.06
CA ARG A 182 15.16 -3.33 -22.75
C ARG A 182 16.27 -3.50 -21.69
N GLY A 183 16.07 -4.43 -20.74
CA GLY A 183 17.05 -4.75 -19.69
C GLY A 183 16.97 -3.90 -18.41
N LYS A 184 16.07 -2.91 -18.31
CA LYS A 184 15.86 -2.14 -17.08
C LYS A 184 14.82 -2.76 -16.15
N HIS A 185 14.98 -2.55 -14.84
CA HIS A 185 14.00 -2.95 -13.82
C HIS A 185 12.63 -2.30 -14.08
N VAL A 186 11.54 -3.00 -13.75
CA VAL A 186 10.15 -2.58 -14.02
C VAL A 186 9.82 -1.20 -13.46
N TRP A 187 10.39 -0.83 -12.32
CA TRP A 187 10.20 0.51 -11.73
C TRP A 187 10.81 1.65 -12.55
N SER A 188 11.75 1.39 -13.47
CA SER A 188 12.22 2.43 -14.39
C SER A 188 11.10 2.89 -15.34
N ALA A 189 10.20 1.99 -15.70
CA ALA A 189 9.03 2.30 -16.52
C ALA A 189 8.02 3.14 -15.72
N TRP A 190 7.73 2.70 -14.50
CA TRP A 190 6.88 3.44 -13.56
C TRP A 190 7.42 4.82 -13.21
N ASN A 191 8.74 4.96 -13.09
CA ASN A 191 9.36 6.27 -12.86
C ASN A 191 9.12 7.24 -14.02
N GLN A 192 9.22 6.75 -15.26
CA GLN A 192 8.99 7.58 -16.44
C GLN A 192 7.51 7.94 -16.57
N LEU A 193 6.60 6.99 -16.34
CA LEU A 193 5.16 7.26 -16.27
C LEU A 193 4.86 8.30 -15.18
N ASN A 194 5.41 8.14 -13.98
CA ASN A 194 5.24 9.10 -12.88
C ASN A 194 5.79 10.50 -13.22
N LYS A 195 6.84 10.61 -14.03
CA LYS A 195 7.36 11.90 -14.51
C LYS A 195 6.42 12.53 -15.53
N LEU A 196 6.00 11.75 -16.53
CA LEU A 196 5.05 12.18 -17.57
C LEU A 196 3.78 12.74 -16.95
N ILE A 197 3.23 12.02 -15.99
CA ILE A 197 1.98 12.44 -15.36
C ILE A 197 2.17 13.71 -14.53
N LYS A 198 3.30 13.85 -13.83
CA LYS A 198 3.60 15.07 -13.07
C LYS A 198 3.81 16.29 -13.96
N SER A 199 4.09 16.11 -15.25
CA SER A 199 4.15 17.21 -16.22
C SER A 199 2.80 17.56 -16.84
N TRP A 200 1.71 16.88 -16.47
CA TRP A 200 0.37 17.24 -16.97
C TRP A 200 -0.20 18.38 -16.14
N ASP A 201 -0.30 19.57 -16.73
CA ASP A 201 -0.91 20.76 -16.10
C ASP A 201 -2.40 20.59 -15.79
N ALA A 202 -3.07 19.61 -16.41
CA ALA A 202 -4.49 19.31 -16.24
C ALA A 202 -4.81 18.42 -15.01
N ILE A 203 -3.81 17.78 -14.40
CA ILE A 203 -3.98 17.05 -13.14
C ILE A 203 -3.44 17.97 -12.04
N GLY A 204 -4.32 18.43 -11.15
CA GLY A 204 -3.97 19.29 -10.03
C GLY A 204 -3.05 18.61 -9.00
N PRO A 205 -3.31 18.74 -7.68
CA PRO A 205 -2.54 18.00 -6.68
C PRO A 205 -2.56 16.49 -6.97
N ARG A 206 -1.52 15.75 -6.55
CA ARG A 206 -1.44 14.25 -6.61
C ARG A 206 -2.59 13.49 -5.93
N HIS A 207 -3.60 14.21 -5.45
CA HIS A 207 -4.77 13.78 -4.71
C HIS A 207 -5.89 13.50 -5.72
N ASP A 208 -5.97 14.31 -6.78
CA ASP A 208 -6.91 14.17 -7.90
C ASP A 208 -6.63 12.87 -8.67
N TYR A 209 -5.37 12.44 -8.66
CA TYR A 209 -4.93 11.11 -9.07
C TYR A 209 -5.84 9.99 -8.55
N TYR A 210 -6.31 10.09 -7.30
CA TYR A 210 -7.14 9.07 -6.65
C TYR A 210 -8.64 9.26 -6.89
N GLY A 211 -9.07 10.41 -7.43
CA GLY A 211 -10.47 10.70 -7.79
C GLY A 211 -10.74 10.68 -9.30
N ILE A 212 -9.71 10.60 -10.14
CA ILE A 212 -9.83 10.53 -11.60
C ILE A 212 -10.19 9.09 -12.01
N SER A 213 -11.39 8.89 -12.55
CA SER A 213 -11.76 7.62 -13.21
C SER A 213 -10.84 7.33 -14.40
N VAL A 214 -10.53 6.05 -14.66
CA VAL A 214 -9.62 5.63 -15.76
C VAL A 214 -10.10 6.08 -17.15
N SER A 215 -11.39 6.37 -17.35
CA SER A 215 -11.94 7.00 -18.56
C SER A 215 -11.31 8.36 -18.87
N ASN A 216 -10.96 9.13 -17.84
CA ASN A 216 -10.24 10.39 -17.99
C ASN A 216 -8.74 10.13 -18.24
N TRP A 217 -8.18 9.01 -17.76
CA TRP A 217 -6.79 8.65 -18.02
C TRP A 217 -6.53 8.33 -19.49
N GLU A 218 -7.35 7.49 -20.13
CA GLU A 218 -7.19 7.21 -21.56
C GLU A 218 -7.34 8.47 -22.42
N SER A 219 -8.27 9.35 -22.06
CA SER A 219 -8.50 10.63 -22.74
C SER A 219 -7.33 11.60 -22.58
N LEU A 220 -6.81 11.77 -21.36
CA LEU A 220 -5.63 12.62 -21.07
C LEU A 220 -4.37 12.10 -21.77
N VAL A 221 -4.23 10.77 -21.86
CA VAL A 221 -3.11 10.11 -22.53
C VAL A 221 -3.20 10.24 -24.06
N ARG A 222 -4.40 10.16 -24.65
CA ARG A 222 -4.61 10.31 -26.11
C ARG A 222 -4.39 11.74 -26.60
N LEU A 223 -4.89 12.74 -25.87
CA LEU A 223 -4.77 14.17 -26.24
C LEU A 223 -3.33 14.64 -26.47
N GLN A 224 -2.35 13.98 -25.83
CA GLN A 224 -0.94 14.36 -25.89
C GLN A 224 -0.11 13.52 -26.87
N CYS A 225 -0.65 12.42 -27.40
CA CYS A 225 -0.04 11.71 -28.52
C CYS A 225 -0.41 12.32 -29.88
N GLU A 226 -1.47 13.14 -29.90
CA GLU A 226 -1.98 13.83 -31.08
C GLU A 226 -1.50 15.29 -31.18
N SER A 227 -0.60 15.74 -30.28
CA SER A 227 0.04 17.06 -30.28
C SER A 227 1.56 16.98 -30.46
#